data_AF-A0A2N2C5P3-F1
#
_entry.id   AF-A0A2N2C5P3-F1
#
_cell.length_a   1.000
_cell.length_b   1.000
_cell.length_c   1.000
_cell.angle_alpha   90.00
_cell.angle_beta   90.00
_cell.angle_gamma   90.00
#
_symmetry.space_group_name_H-M   'P 1'
#
loop_
_entity.id
_entity.type
_entity.pdbx_description
1 polymer ?
#
loop_
_entity_poly.entity_id
_entity_poly.type
_entity_poly.pdbx_seq_one_letter_code
_entity_poly.pdbx_strand_id
1 'polypeptide(L)'
;LPAVRQLANDLGVNPNTVQKAYQELERLGYIYSQVGKGSFINERQNTLELTRKQKFDELCDLLTQMKQIGIEYSEILGCMTQIFEKGASVQ
;
A
#
# COMPACT_ATOMS: atom_id res chain seq x y z
N LEU A 1 -19.48 4.52 1.02
CA LEU A 1 -19.29 3.68 -0.19
C LEU A 1 -20.63 3.03 -0.56
N PRO A 2 -20.87 2.73 -1.85
CA PRO A 2 -22.08 2.01 -2.27
C PRO A 2 -22.11 0.61 -1.64
N ALA A 3 -23.31 0.07 -1.49
CA ALA A 3 -23.48 -1.30 -1.01
C ALA A 3 -22.83 -2.29 -1.99
N VAL A 4 -22.23 -3.36 -1.46
CA VAL A 4 -21.52 -4.39 -2.25
C VAL A 4 -22.38 -4.90 -3.41
N ARG A 5 -23.65 -5.20 -3.16
CA ARG A 5 -24.59 -5.70 -4.19
C ARG A 5 -24.92 -4.65 -5.25
N GLN A 6 -24.98 -3.37 -4.87
CA GLN A 6 -25.21 -2.28 -5.81
C GLN A 6 -24.02 -2.14 -6.75
N LEU A 7 -22.80 -2.02 -6.19
CA LEU A 7 -21.58 -1.90 -6.98
C LEU A 7 -21.33 -3.13 -7.87
N ALA A 8 -21.64 -4.32 -7.38
CA ALA A 8 -21.56 -5.56 -8.15
C ALA A 8 -22.47 -5.53 -9.39
N ASN A 9 -23.71 -5.06 -9.24
CA ASN A 9 -24.65 -4.92 -10.35
C ASN A 9 -24.17 -3.84 -11.34
N ASP A 10 -23.73 -2.69 -10.84
CA ASP A 10 -23.27 -1.56 -11.66
C ASP A 10 -22.06 -1.95 -12.53
N LEU A 11 -21.18 -2.81 -12.00
CA LEU A 11 -19.98 -3.29 -12.68
C LEU A 11 -20.16 -4.62 -13.43
N GLY A 12 -21.29 -5.30 -13.27
CA GLY A 12 -21.49 -6.66 -13.79
C GLY A 12 -20.52 -7.70 -13.19
N VAL A 13 -20.04 -7.46 -11.96
CA VAL A 13 -19.05 -8.30 -11.26
C VAL A 13 -19.74 -9.14 -10.19
N ASN A 14 -19.18 -10.32 -9.86
CA ASN A 14 -19.70 -11.15 -8.77
C ASN A 14 -19.68 -10.38 -7.42
N PRO A 15 -20.79 -10.32 -6.65
CA PRO A 15 -20.84 -9.64 -5.35
C PRO A 15 -19.78 -10.10 -4.35
N ASN A 16 -19.38 -11.38 -4.39
CA ASN A 16 -18.32 -11.90 -3.52
C ASN A 16 -16.95 -11.33 -3.89
N THR A 17 -16.71 -11.01 -5.17
CA THR A 17 -15.47 -10.36 -5.63
C THR A 17 -15.40 -8.93 -5.10
N VAL A 18 -16.50 -8.19 -5.17
CA VAL A 18 -16.59 -6.83 -4.61
C VAL A 18 -16.44 -6.86 -3.09
N GLN A 19 -17.03 -7.85 -2.42
CA GLN A 19 -16.86 -8.05 -0.98
C GLN A 19 -15.40 -8.29 -0.60
N LYS A 20 -14.69 -9.18 -1.32
CA LYS A 20 -13.25 -9.41 -1.10
C LYS A 20 -12.42 -8.14 -1.32
N ALA A 21 -12.73 -7.35 -2.35
CA ALA A 21 -12.06 -6.09 -2.59
C ALA A 21 -12.26 -5.09 -1.43
N TYR A 22 -13.49 -4.98 -0.89
CA TYR A 22 -13.76 -4.12 0.26
C TYR A 22 -13.06 -4.61 1.53
N GLN A 23 -12.98 -5.92 1.75
CA GLN A 23 -12.22 -6.51 2.86
C GLN A 23 -10.72 -6.20 2.74
N GLU A 24 -10.15 -6.27 1.54
CA GLU A 24 -8.75 -5.87 1.34
C GLU A 24 -8.54 -4.38 1.56
N LEU A 25 -9.44 -3.52 1.07
CA LEU A 25 -9.37 -2.08 1.34
C LEU A 25 -9.47 -1.76 2.84
N GLU A 26 -10.28 -2.52 3.58
CA GLU A 26 -10.41 -2.39 5.04
C GLU A 26 -9.16 -2.91 5.76
N ARG A 27 -8.61 -4.05 5.35
CA ARG A 27 -7.34 -4.60 5.86
C ARG A 27 -6.17 -3.64 5.62
N LEU A 28 -6.16 -3.00 4.45
CA LEU A 28 -5.20 -1.98 4.08
C LEU A 28 -5.51 -0.63 4.76
N GLY A 29 -6.60 -0.50 5.53
CA GLY A 29 -6.91 0.70 6.29
C GLY A 29 -7.47 1.87 5.47
N TYR A 30 -7.74 1.68 4.18
CA TYR A 30 -8.33 2.71 3.32
C TYR A 30 -9.78 3.01 3.68
N ILE A 31 -10.50 2.00 4.16
CA ILE A 31 -11.92 2.09 4.49
C ILE A 31 -12.19 1.42 5.85
N TYR A 32 -13.34 1.73 6.46
CA TYR A 32 -13.82 1.04 7.66
C TYR A 32 -15.32 0.80 7.54
N SER A 33 -15.78 -0.32 8.10
CA SER A 33 -17.19 -0.70 8.08
C SER A 33 -17.84 -0.44 9.44
N GLN A 34 -19.05 0.12 9.43
CA GLN A 34 -19.88 0.27 10.62
C GLN A 34 -21.15 -0.58 10.46
N VAL A 35 -21.37 -1.48 11.43
CA VAL A 35 -22.52 -2.40 11.43
C VAL A 35 -23.82 -1.62 11.28
N GLY A 36 -24.64 -2.00 10.31
CA GLY A 36 -25.93 -1.36 10.01
C GLY A 36 -25.84 0.00 9.28
N LYS A 37 -24.64 0.53 9.04
CA LYS A 37 -24.43 1.86 8.41
C LYS A 37 -23.61 1.82 7.11
N GLY A 38 -22.93 0.71 6.84
CA GLY A 38 -22.15 0.51 5.62
C GLY A 38 -20.66 0.83 5.78
N SER A 39 -19.96 0.99 4.66
CA SER A 39 -18.50 1.22 4.63
C SER A 39 -18.15 2.66 4.26
N PHE A 40 -17.16 3.23 4.94
CA PHE A 40 -16.76 4.63 4.87
C PHE A 40 -15.25 4.75 4.60
N ILE A 41 -14.83 5.88 4.02
CA ILE A 41 -13.42 6.15 3.70
C ILE A 41 -12.71 6.64 4.98
N ASN A 42 -11.49 6.16 5.22
CA ASN A 42 -10.67 6.60 6.34
C ASN A 42 -9.84 7.84 5.94
N GLU A 43 -10.25 9.05 6.38
CA GLU A 43 -9.79 10.32 5.80
C GLU A 43 -8.45 10.86 6.30
N ARG A 44 -8.00 10.58 7.54
CA ARG A 44 -7.04 11.50 8.20
C ARG A 44 -5.68 10.96 8.61
N GLN A 45 -5.48 9.65 8.74
CA GLN A 45 -4.21 9.14 9.28
C GLN A 45 -3.54 8.06 8.45
N ASN A 46 -4.23 7.53 7.43
CA ASN A 46 -3.78 6.32 6.75
C ASN A 46 -3.05 6.57 5.43
N THR A 47 -3.27 7.66 4.70
CA THR A 47 -2.68 7.79 3.35
C THR A 47 -1.15 7.88 3.39
N LEU A 48 -0.56 8.70 4.27
CA LEU A 48 0.88 8.88 4.33
C LEU A 48 1.59 7.64 4.91
N GLU A 49 1.10 7.09 6.03
CA GLU A 49 1.68 5.92 6.67
C GLU A 49 1.51 4.65 5.82
N LEU A 50 0.37 4.47 5.13
CA LEU A 50 0.19 3.37 4.19
C LEU A 50 1.09 3.54 2.96
N THR A 51 1.19 4.75 2.41
CA THR A 51 2.09 5.02 1.28
C THR A 51 3.54 4.76 1.68
N ARG A 52 3.94 5.21 2.87
CA ARG A 52 5.26 4.96 3.43
C ARG A 52 5.52 3.46 3.56
N LYS A 53 4.57 2.70 4.13
CA LYS A 53 4.68 1.25 4.26
C LYS A 53 4.79 0.56 2.91
N GLN A 54 3.93 0.91 1.95
CA GLN A 54 3.97 0.37 0.58
C GLN A 54 5.32 0.62 -0.08
N LYS A 55 5.85 1.84 0.03
CA LYS A 55 7.17 2.18 -0.51
C LYS A 55 8.30 1.41 0.16
N PHE A 56 8.17 1.13 1.45
CA PHE A 56 9.15 0.35 2.19
C PHE A 56 9.09 -1.15 1.82
N ASP A 57 7.89 -1.69 1.61
CA ASP A 57 7.70 -3.06 1.14
C ASP A 57 8.26 -3.22 -0.29
N GLU A 58 7.98 -2.27 -1.19
CA GLU A 58 8.58 -2.21 -2.55
C GLU A 58 10.12 -2.19 -2.49
N LEU A 59 10.71 -1.44 -1.55
CA LEU A 59 12.15 -1.40 -1.35
C LEU A 59 12.70 -2.76 -0.88
N CYS A 60 12.02 -3.42 0.06
CA CYS A 60 12.42 -4.75 0.54
C CYS A 60 12.40 -5.80 -0.60
N ASP A 61 11.39 -5.76 -1.44
CA ASP A 61 11.28 -6.64 -2.61
C ASP A 61 12.42 -6.38 -3.61
N LEU A 62 12.75 -5.11 -3.85
CA LEU A 62 13.86 -4.73 -4.72
C LEU A 62 15.21 -5.19 -4.15
N LEU A 63 15.46 -5.01 -2.85
CA LEU A 63 16.67 -5.49 -2.18
C LEU A 63 16.80 -7.01 -2.27
N THR A 64 15.68 -7.73 -2.20
CA THR A 64 15.65 -9.19 -2.38
C THR A 64 16.06 -9.58 -3.80
N GLN A 65 15.57 -8.86 -4.81
CA GLN A 65 15.97 -9.07 -6.21
C GLN A 65 17.46 -8.76 -6.43
N MET A 66 17.97 -7.67 -5.85
CA MET A 66 19.39 -7.31 -5.91
C MET A 66 20.29 -8.41 -5.33
N LYS A 67 19.89 -8.98 -4.19
CA LYS A 67 20.58 -10.10 -3.57
C LYS A 67 20.60 -11.34 -4.46
N GLN A 68 19.52 -11.63 -5.19
CA GLN A 68 19.45 -12.77 -6.12
C GLN A 68 20.36 -12.61 -7.33
N ILE A 69 20.63 -11.38 -7.76
CA ILE A 69 21.50 -11.05 -8.90
C ILE A 69 22.98 -11.00 -8.46
N GLY A 70 23.26 -11.14 -7.16
CA GLY A 70 24.62 -11.19 -6.61
C GLY A 70 25.20 -9.83 -6.26
N ILE A 71 24.38 -8.79 -6.13
CA ILE A 71 24.82 -7.48 -5.64
C ILE A 71 25.16 -7.61 -4.16
N GLU A 72 26.36 -7.18 -3.78
CA GLU A 72 26.82 -7.29 -2.41
C GLU A 72 26.17 -6.23 -1.50
N TYR A 73 26.07 -6.56 -0.22
CA TYR A 73 25.57 -5.66 0.81
C TYR A 73 26.36 -4.34 0.87
N SER A 74 27.67 -4.40 0.58
CA SER A 74 28.58 -3.25 0.53
C SER A 74 28.21 -2.25 -0.57
N GLU A 75 27.82 -2.73 -1.76
CA GLU A 75 27.39 -1.90 -2.89
C GLU A 75 26.04 -1.23 -2.61
N ILE A 76 25.11 -1.97 -2.01
CA ILE A 76 23.80 -1.44 -1.59
C ILE A 76 23.99 -0.35 -0.55
N LEU A 77 24.81 -0.59 0.49
CA LEU A 77 25.13 0.41 1.49
C LEU A 77 25.79 1.65 0.89
N GLY A 78 26.74 1.48 -0.05
CA GLY A 78 27.37 2.59 -0.74
C GLY A 78 26.37 3.47 -1.49
N CYS A 79 25.44 2.84 -2.21
CA CYS A 79 24.36 3.53 -2.90
C CYS A 79 23.41 4.25 -1.93
N MET A 80 23.01 3.59 -0.83
CA MET A 80 22.18 4.19 0.22
C MET A 80 22.84 5.43 0.81
N THR A 81 24.12 5.34 1.21
CA THR A 81 24.87 6.47 1.78
C THR A 81 24.91 7.65 0.82
N GLN A 82 25.15 7.42 -0.48
CA GLN A 82 25.14 8.51 -1.48
C GLN A 82 23.78 9.19 -1.63
N ILE A 83 22.68 8.43 -1.55
CA ILE A 83 21.32 8.97 -1.64
C ILE A 83 21.00 9.81 -0.39
N PHE A 84 21.34 9.33 0.80
CA PHE A 84 21.03 10.02 2.06
C PHE A 84 21.99 11.19 2.36
N GLU A 85 23.25 11.13 1.95
CA GLU A 85 24.18 12.27 2.07
C GLU A 85 23.83 13.41 1.09
N LYS A 86 23.38 13.10 -0.13
CA LYS A 86 22.87 14.13 -1.05
C LYS A 86 21.56 14.75 -0.58
N GLY A 87 20.76 14.04 0.22
CA GLY A 87 19.53 14.55 0.83
C GLY A 87 19.75 15.55 1.98
N ALA A 88 20.95 15.68 2.53
CA ALA A 88 21.26 16.59 3.65
C ALA A 88 21.53 18.05 3.21
N SER A 89 21.36 18.38 1.92
CA SER A 89 21.69 19.70 1.35
C SER A 89 20.52 20.38 0.62
N VAL A 90 19.29 20.19 1.10
CA VAL A 90 18.17 21.06 0.73
C VAL A 90 17.39 21.44 1.99
N GLN A 91 17.72 22.63 2.50
CA GLN A 91 16.86 23.46 3.36
C GLN A 91 15.71 24.03 2.53
#